data_AF-A0A370JYI9-F1
#
_entry.id   AF-A0A370JYI9-F1
#
_cell.length_a   1.000
_cell.length_b   1.000
_cell.length_c   1.000
_cell.angle_alpha   90.00
_cell.angle_beta   90.00
_cell.angle_gamma   90.00
#
_symmetry.space_group_name_H-M   'P 1'
#
loop_
_entity.id
_entity.type
_entity.pdbx_description
1 polymer ?
#
loop_
_entity_poly.entity_id
_entity_poly.type
_entity_poly.pdbx_seq_one_letter_code
_entity_poly.pdbx_strand_id
1 'polypeptide(L)'
;MVVMILEKVPKSLRGELTRWLLEVDTGVFVGRLSATVRELLWEKVVQKAGEGRCAMVWRTNNEQGFSLKLHNHPDRTLQDFDGIVLVTVRNAEAMQKAEKLKRMSKALRGDLDKKTPD
;
A
#
# COMPACT_ATOMS: atom_id res chain seq x y z
N MET A 1 19.19 2.06 2.00
CA MET A 1 18.70 0.67 1.94
C MET A 1 17.31 0.70 1.35
N VAL A 2 16.98 -0.29 0.52
CA VAL A 2 15.66 -0.53 -0.07
C VAL A 2 15.30 -1.99 0.21
N VAL A 3 14.05 -2.23 0.59
CA VAL A 3 13.43 -3.56 0.67
C VAL A 3 12.23 -3.55 -0.26
N MET A 4 12.09 -4.56 -1.09
CA MET A 4 10.94 -4.72 -1.99
C MET A 4 10.30 -6.08 -1.76
N ILE A 5 8.99 -6.11 -1.60
CA ILE A 5 8.21 -7.31 -1.34
C ILE A 5 7.21 -7.49 -2.46
N LEU A 6 7.16 -8.69 -3.03
CA LEU A 6 6.30 -9.05 -4.15
C LEU A 6 5.51 -10.31 -3.85
N GLU A 7 4.19 -10.26 -4.06
CA GLU A 7 3.29 -11.39 -3.89
C GLU A 7 2.48 -11.60 -5.17
N LYS A 8 2.33 -12.84 -5.64
CA LYS A 8 1.53 -13.19 -6.83
C LYS A 8 1.88 -12.42 -8.11
N VAL A 9 3.13 -11.97 -8.25
CA VAL A 9 3.62 -11.31 -9.47
C VAL A 9 4.21 -12.31 -10.48
N PRO A 10 4.30 -11.94 -11.78
CA PRO A 10 4.97 -12.76 -12.80
C PRO A 10 6.42 -13.11 -12.46
N LYS A 11 6.86 -14.33 -12.81
CA LYS A 11 8.25 -14.79 -12.57
C LYS A 11 9.29 -13.90 -13.26
N SER A 12 8.95 -13.35 -14.43
CA SER A 12 9.81 -12.43 -15.18
C SER A 12 10.14 -11.17 -14.41
N LEU A 13 9.21 -10.64 -13.62
CA LEU A 13 9.44 -9.47 -12.77
C LEU A 13 10.41 -9.80 -11.62
N ARG A 14 10.27 -10.97 -11.00
CA ARG A 14 11.19 -11.41 -9.93
C ARG A 14 12.62 -11.53 -10.46
N GLY A 15 12.81 -12.23 -11.58
CA GLY A 15 14.11 -12.37 -12.23
C GLY A 15 14.66 -11.05 -12.81
N GLU A 16 13.83 -10.04 -13.01
CA GLU A 16 14.30 -8.71 -13.38
C GLU A 16 14.87 -7.95 -12.17
N LEU A 17 14.25 -8.08 -10.99
CA LEU A 17 14.71 -7.42 -9.77
C LEU A 17 16.07 -7.93 -9.27
N THR A 18 16.41 -9.18 -9.55
CA THR A 18 17.71 -9.76 -9.16
C THR A 18 18.91 -9.05 -9.80
N ARG A 19 18.70 -8.24 -10.85
CA ARG A 19 19.77 -7.43 -11.47
C ARG A 19 20.22 -6.25 -10.60
N TRP A 20 19.40 -5.84 -9.63
CA TRP A 20 19.66 -4.68 -8.77
C TRP A 20 19.62 -5.01 -7.28
N LEU A 21 18.84 -6.02 -6.88
CA LEU A 21 18.57 -6.39 -5.50
C LEU A 21 18.84 -7.88 -5.28
N LEU A 22 19.12 -8.28 -4.04
CA LEU A 22 19.28 -9.68 -3.65
C LEU A 22 17.96 -10.21 -3.09
N GLU A 23 17.48 -11.34 -3.61
CA GLU A 23 16.31 -12.05 -3.08
C GLU A 23 16.73 -12.83 -1.82
N VAL A 24 16.32 -12.36 -0.65
CA VAL A 24 16.69 -12.95 0.66
C VAL A 24 15.67 -13.99 1.12
N ASP A 25 14.44 -13.90 0.62
CA ASP A 25 13.35 -14.87 0.78
C ASP A 25 12.42 -14.74 -0.44
N THR A 26 11.49 -15.67 -0.61
CA THR A 26 10.56 -15.71 -1.74
C THR A 26 9.81 -14.39 -1.89
N GLY A 27 10.12 -13.64 -2.95
CA GLY A 27 9.51 -12.35 -3.21
C GLY A 27 10.02 -11.19 -2.33
N VAL A 28 11.04 -11.39 -1.50
CA VAL A 28 11.64 -10.36 -0.63
C VAL A 28 13.03 -10.02 -1.13
N PHE A 29 13.19 -8.78 -1.60
CA PHE A 29 14.42 -8.29 -2.21
C PHE A 29 15.02 -7.16 -1.38
N VAL A 30 16.34 -7.18 -1.17
CA VAL A 30 17.06 -6.18 -0.37
C VAL A 30 18.25 -5.62 -1.16
N GLY A 31 18.51 -4.32 -1.02
CA GLY A 31 19.68 -3.70 -1.63
C GLY A 31 19.85 -2.21 -1.32
N ARG A 32 20.72 -1.56 -2.09
CA ARG A 32 20.96 -0.12 -2.01
C ARG A 32 20.87 0.49 -3.40
N LEU A 33 19.93 1.42 -3.54
CA LEU A 33 19.71 2.17 -4.78
C LEU A 33 19.76 3.67 -4.48
N SER A 34 20.12 4.47 -5.49
CA SER A 34 19.90 5.92 -5.44
C SER A 34 18.40 6.22 -5.49
N ALA A 35 18.00 7.44 -5.12
CA ALA A 35 16.59 7.84 -5.17
C ALA A 35 16.00 7.68 -6.57
N THR A 36 16.70 8.13 -7.61
CA THR A 36 16.27 8.02 -9.01
C THR A 36 16.09 6.57 -9.45
N VAL A 37 17.07 5.70 -9.17
CA VAL A 37 16.99 4.28 -9.56
C VAL A 37 15.86 3.58 -8.80
N ARG A 38 15.66 3.91 -7.52
CA ARG A 38 14.54 3.38 -6.72
C ARG A 38 13.19 3.73 -7.34
N GLU A 39 12.97 5.00 -7.71
CA GLU A 39 11.68 5.44 -8.29
C GLU A 39 11.42 4.77 -9.65
N LEU A 40 12.42 4.74 -10.54
CA LEU A 40 12.29 4.08 -11.85
C LEU A 40 12.02 2.58 -11.70
N LEU A 41 12.68 1.92 -10.74
CA LEU A 41 12.45 0.50 -10.47
C LEU A 41 11.05 0.28 -9.91
N TRP A 42 10.57 1.15 -9.04
CA TRP A 42 9.21 1.09 -8.51
C TRP A 42 8.14 1.22 -9.59
N GLU A 43 8.28 2.19 -10.50
CA GLU A 43 7.35 2.35 -11.63
C GLU A 43 7.29 1.10 -12.49
N LYS A 44 8.44 0.51 -12.80
CA LYS A 44 8.54 -0.75 -13.56
C LYS A 44 7.84 -1.91 -12.85
N VAL A 45 8.02 -2.00 -11.55
CA VAL A 45 7.39 -3.04 -10.72
C VAL A 45 5.88 -2.89 -10.75
N VAL A 46 5.36 -1.69 -10.54
CA VAL A 46 3.92 -1.40 -10.60
C VAL A 46 3.35 -1.73 -11.98
N GLN A 47 4.03 -1.35 -13.07
CA GLN A 47 3.60 -1.64 -14.44
C GLN A 47 3.53 -3.14 -14.75
N LYS A 48 4.43 -3.94 -14.16
CA LYS A 48 4.56 -5.39 -14.45
C LYS A 48 3.94 -6.29 -13.37
N ALA A 49 3.39 -5.72 -12.31
CA ALA A 49 2.85 -6.47 -11.17
C ALA A 49 1.61 -7.30 -11.55
N GLY A 50 0.84 -6.86 -12.56
CA GLY A 50 -0.47 -7.43 -12.87
C GLY A 50 -1.43 -7.25 -11.68
N GLU A 51 -2.04 -8.35 -11.24
CA GLU A 51 -2.88 -8.39 -10.03
C GLU A 51 -2.07 -8.64 -8.74
N GLY A 52 -0.75 -8.84 -8.88
CA GLY A 52 0.14 -9.08 -7.77
C GLY A 52 0.28 -7.86 -6.86
N ARG A 53 0.68 -8.11 -5.62
CA ARG A 53 0.89 -7.08 -4.59
C ARG A 53 2.35 -6.71 -4.52
N CYS A 54 2.64 -5.43 -4.34
CA CYS A 54 4.00 -4.95 -4.20
C CYS A 54 4.10 -3.95 -3.05
N ALA A 55 5.17 -4.06 -2.26
CA ALA A 55 5.56 -3.06 -1.29
C ALA A 55 7.02 -2.68 -1.51
N MET A 56 7.34 -1.42 -1.28
CA MET A 56 8.72 -0.94 -1.26
C MET A 56 8.93 -0.11 0.01
N VAL A 57 9.98 -0.42 0.75
CA VAL A 57 10.43 0.33 1.93
C VAL A 57 11.82 0.87 1.64
N TRP A 58 12.10 2.11 1.98
CA TRP A 58 13.44 2.68 1.83
C TRP A 58 13.81 3.60 2.97
N ARG A 59 15.11 3.68 3.25
CA ARG A 59 15.65 4.61 4.24
C ARG A 59 15.41 6.06 3.81
N THR A 60 14.88 6.87 4.72
CA THR A 60 14.77 8.34 4.56
C THR A 60 15.18 9.02 5.87
N ASN A 61 15.25 10.36 5.85
CA ASN A 61 15.53 11.16 7.04
C ASN A 61 14.22 11.69 7.65
N ASN A 62 13.44 10.80 8.27
CA ASN A 62 12.25 11.11 9.06
C ASN A 62 12.32 10.38 10.40
N GLU A 63 11.34 10.60 11.28
CA GLU A 63 11.31 10.03 12.64
C GLU A 63 11.43 8.50 12.66
N GLN A 64 10.76 7.81 11.73
CA GLN A 64 10.81 6.35 11.63
C GLN A 64 12.08 5.82 10.93
N GLY A 65 12.87 6.69 10.30
CA GLY A 65 14.06 6.34 9.51
C GLY A 65 13.75 5.67 8.17
N PHE A 66 12.48 5.54 7.78
CA PHE A 66 12.07 4.94 6.50
C PHE A 66 10.73 5.49 5.99
N SER A 67 10.49 5.28 4.71
CA SER A 67 9.18 5.49 4.07
C SER A 67 8.82 4.25 3.27
N LEU A 68 7.54 4.10 2.94
CA LEU A 68 7.06 2.98 2.14
C LEU A 68 6.02 3.37 1.09
N LYS A 69 5.90 2.53 0.07
CA LYS A 69 4.84 2.54 -0.94
C LYS A 69 4.20 1.16 -1.00
N LEU A 70 2.90 1.13 -1.26
CA LEU A 70 2.10 -0.07 -1.45
C LEU A 70 1.42 -0.03 -2.82
N HIS A 71 1.30 -1.17 -3.47
CA HIS A 71 0.57 -1.37 -4.71
C HIS A 71 -0.28 -2.65 -4.59
N ASN A 72 -1.55 -2.58 -4.99
CA ASN A 72 -2.52 -3.68 -4.93
C ASN A 72 -2.69 -4.33 -3.54
N HIS A 73 -2.65 -3.53 -2.47
CA HIS A 73 -3.02 -3.97 -1.12
C HIS A 73 -4.45 -3.49 -0.75
N PRO A 74 -5.51 -4.26 -1.05
CA PRO A 74 -6.90 -3.80 -0.86
C PRO A 74 -7.32 -3.68 0.62
N ASP A 75 -6.65 -4.42 1.49
CA ASP A 75 -6.87 -4.49 2.92
C ASP A 75 -6.01 -3.52 3.72
N ARG A 76 -5.07 -2.80 3.08
CA ARG A 76 -4.11 -1.94 3.76
C ARG A 76 -4.13 -0.53 3.20
N THR A 77 -3.99 0.45 4.09
CA THR A 77 -3.86 1.85 3.71
C THR A 77 -2.84 2.52 4.62
N LEU A 78 -1.96 3.32 4.03
CA LEU A 78 -1.00 4.12 4.78
C LEU A 78 -1.71 5.35 5.34
N GLN A 79 -1.54 5.60 6.64
CA GLN A 79 -2.13 6.74 7.33
C GLN A 79 -1.04 7.49 8.08
N ASP A 80 -0.96 8.79 7.87
CA ASP A 80 -0.06 9.68 8.62
C ASP A 80 -0.76 10.13 9.90
N PHE A 81 -0.02 10.06 11.02
CA PHE A 81 -0.36 10.59 12.33
C PHE A 81 0.84 11.42 12.81
N ASP A 82 0.75 12.74 12.64
CA ASP A 82 1.76 13.71 13.08
C ASP A 82 3.20 13.37 12.64
N GLY A 83 3.37 12.92 11.39
CA GLY A 83 4.66 12.55 10.80
C GLY A 83 5.06 11.08 11.00
N ILE A 84 4.24 10.30 11.71
CA ILE A 84 4.40 8.84 11.85
C ILE A 84 3.45 8.16 10.87
N VAL A 85 4.01 7.39 9.93
CA VAL A 85 3.22 6.61 8.98
C VAL A 85 2.90 5.24 9.58
N LEU A 86 1.61 4.93 9.68
CA LEU A 86 1.08 3.65 10.15
C LEU A 86 0.30 2.94 9.03
N VAL A 87 0.11 1.63 9.20
CA VAL A 87 -0.69 0.80 8.27
C VAL A 87 -2.02 0.48 8.92
N THR A 88 -3.10 1.03 8.38
CA THR A 88 -4.46 0.61 8.74
C THR A 88 -4.77 -0.71 8.03
N VAL A 89 -5.25 -1.70 8.79
CA VAL A 89 -5.68 -3.00 8.25
C VAL A 89 -7.19 -3.09 8.34
N ARG A 90 -7.86 -3.37 7.21
CA ARG A 90 -9.29 -3.66 7.16
C ARG A 90 -9.53 -5.11 7.57
N ASN A 91 -9.62 -5.36 8.87
CA ASN A 91 -10.08 -6.65 9.37
C ASN A 91 -11.60 -6.81 9.18
N ALA A 92 -12.11 -8.05 9.32
CA ALA A 92 -13.53 -8.35 9.11
C ALA A 92 -14.45 -7.50 10.02
N GLU A 93 -14.05 -7.26 11.27
CA GLU A 93 -14.79 -6.43 12.22
C GLU A 93 -14.84 -4.95 11.78
N ALA A 94 -13.72 -4.40 11.31
CA ALA A 94 -13.67 -3.05 10.77
C ALA A 94 -14.53 -2.91 9.52
N MET A 95 -14.58 -3.95 8.67
CA MET A 95 -15.46 -3.98 7.51
C MET A 95 -16.94 -3.97 7.92
N GLN A 96 -17.33 -4.80 8.89
CA GLN A 96 -18.70 -4.81 9.42
C GLN A 96 -19.09 -3.47 10.04
N LYS A 97 -18.19 -2.87 10.84
CA LYS A 97 -18.42 -1.56 11.47
C LYS A 97 -18.55 -0.45 10.42
N ALA A 98 -17.72 -0.47 9.38
CA ALA A 98 -17.79 0.48 8.27
C ALA A 98 -19.09 0.35 7.48
N GLU A 99 -19.56 -0.88 7.23
CA GLU A 99 -20.84 -1.12 6.56
C GLU A 99 -22.03 -0.64 7.39
N LYS A 100 -22.01 -0.91 8.71
CA LYS A 100 -23.01 -0.40 9.65
C LYS A 100 -23.04 1.14 9.66
N LEU A 101 -21.88 1.80 9.73
CA LEU A 101 -21.78 3.26 9.65
C LEU A 101 -22.34 3.82 8.33
N LYS A 102 -22.03 3.19 7.20
CA LYS A 102 -22.58 3.60 5.88
C LYS A 102 -24.10 3.51 5.86
N ARG A 103 -24.68 2.40 6.34
CA ARG A 103 -26.14 2.23 6.45
C ARG A 103 -26.78 3.30 7.32
N MET A 104 -26.18 3.62 8.47
CA MET A 104 -26.65 4.69 9.36
C MET A 104 -26.59 6.07 8.69
N SER A 105 -25.49 6.40 8.00
CA SER A 105 -25.40 7.70 7.31
C SER A 105 -26.40 7.83 6.16
N LYS A 106 -26.72 6.72 5.47
CA LYS A 106 -27.72 6.69 4.41
C LYS A 106 -29.13 6.89 4.95
N ALA A 107 -29.45 6.27 6.10
CA ALA A 107 -30.71 6.50 6.80
C ALA A 107 -30.85 7.97 7.23
N LEU A 108 -29.78 8.54 7.81
CA LEU A 108 -29.77 9.94 8.24
C LEU A 108 -29.96 10.93 7.08
N ARG A 109 -29.32 10.67 5.92
CA ARG A 109 -29.52 11.48 4.70
C ARG A 109 -30.94 11.38 4.16
N GLY A 110 -31.51 10.17 4.10
CA GLY A 110 -32.89 9.97 3.65
C GLY A 110 -33.95 10.63 4.56
N ASP A 111 -33.64 10.81 5.85
CA ASP A 111 -34.51 11.53 6.78
C ASP A 111 -34.38 13.06 6.67
N LEU A 112 -33.22 13.57 6.24
CA LEU A 112 -33.01 14.99 5.95
C LEU A 112 -33.73 15.41 4.66
N ASP A 113 -33.64 14.60 3.60
CA ASP A 113 -34.29 14.87 2.32
C ASP A 113 -35.84 14.89 2.43
N LYS A 114 -36.40 14.16 3.41
CA LYS A 114 -37.84 14.16 3.71
C LYS A 114 -38.32 15.33 4.58
N LYS A 115 -37.39 16.08 5.20
CA LYS A 115 -37.70 17.14 6.17
C LYS A 115 -37.55 18.55 5.63
N THR A 116 -37.09 18.74 4.40
CA THR A 116 -37.12 20.03 3.68
C THR A 116 -38.51 20.24 3.07
N PRO A 117 -39.37 21.11 3.61
CA PRO A 117 -40.62 21.50 2.97
C PRO A 117 -40.32 22.58 1.92
N ASP A 118 -41.09 22.59 0.82
CA ASP A 118 -41.13 23.68 -0.17
C ASP A 118 -41.58 25.02 0.45
#